data_AF-A0A0W0FSW3-F1
#
_entry.id   AF-A0A0W0FSW3-F1
#
_cell.length_a   1.000
_cell.length_b   1.000
_cell.length_c   1.000
_cell.angle_alpha   90.00
_cell.angle_beta   90.00
_cell.angle_gamma   90.00
#
_symmetry.space_group_name_H-M   'P 1'
#
loop_
_entity.id
_entity.type
_entity.pdbx_description
1 polymer ?
#
loop_
_entity_poly.entity_id
_entity_poly.type
_entity_poly.pdbx_seq_one_letter_code
_entity_poly.pdbx_strand_id
1 'polypeptide(L)'
;MVLMVVVEQKPGKFCIVINHSFLKPLSGTSHKKPPPPSSETIIVPELTSINPLIDSDCYPCKWGTFSECYLLVADAPLGTEAAVFNVDAAFSLMIDSLVHLDQALNFGVASSPSIWGQVADVMADIYLQHGVQALIKWVDNFMFFWFPSHSVNGTYEYPYNADLIWGIADQLGWPWAPDKFKPFTGSF
;
A
#
# COMPACT_ATOMS: atom_id res chain seq x y z
N MET A 1 7.65 9.44 14.74
CA MET A 1 9.04 9.51 15.22
C MET A 1 9.59 8.09 15.24
N VAL A 2 10.54 7.77 14.37
CA VAL A 2 11.17 6.43 14.31
C VAL A 2 12.25 6.38 15.38
N LEU A 3 12.16 5.43 16.32
CA LEU A 3 13.21 5.20 17.30
C LEU A 3 14.16 4.14 16.75
N MET A 4 15.38 4.55 16.44
CA MET A 4 16.45 3.64 16.04
C MET A 4 17.35 3.39 17.24
N VAL A 5 17.41 2.15 17.72
CA VAL A 5 18.28 1.76 18.84
C VAL A 5 19.31 0.76 18.33
N VAL A 6 20.58 1.10 18.55
CA VAL A 6 21.70 0.17 18.32
C VAL A 6 21.99 -0.52 19.64
N VAL A 7 21.82 -1.84 19.68
CA VAL A 7 22.09 -2.65 20.88
C VAL A 7 23.33 -3.51 20.62
N GLU A 8 24.35 -3.35 21.47
CA GLU A 8 25.49 -4.26 21.48
C GLU A 8 25.10 -5.55 22.22
N GLN A 9 25.07 -6.68 21.52
CA GLN A 9 24.67 -7.96 22.10
C GLN A 9 25.84 -8.69 22.76
N LYS A 10 27.04 -8.52 22.19
CA LYS A 10 28.34 -9.03 22.67
C LYS A 10 29.44 -8.07 22.21
N PRO A 11 30.62 -8.05 22.85
CA PRO A 11 31.73 -7.20 22.41
C PRO A 11 31.97 -7.31 20.90
N GLY A 12 31.72 -6.23 20.17
CA GLY A 12 31.91 -6.14 18.71
C GLY A 12 30.81 -6.76 17.85
N LYS A 13 29.67 -7.20 18.41
CA LYS A 13 28.48 -7.63 17.67
C LYS A 13 27.28 -6.72 17.98
N PHE A 14 26.91 -5.91 16.99
CA PHE A 14 25.79 -4.99 17.06
C PHE A 14 24.57 -5.57 16.36
N CYS A 15 23.40 -5.39 16.97
CA CYS A 15 22.11 -5.64 16.34
C CYS A 15 21.37 -4.31 16.25
N ILE A 16 20.95 -3.95 15.04
CA ILE A 16 20.11 -2.77 14.82
C ILE A 16 18.67 -3.24 14.96
N VAL A 17 17.98 -2.73 15.98
CA VAL A 17 16.56 -2.99 16.18
C VAL A 17 15.81 -1.74 15.75
N ILE A 18 15.11 -1.85 14.61
CA ILE A 18 14.24 -0.78 14.12
C ILE A 18 12.82 -1.10 14.59
N ASN A 19 12.34 -0.34 15.58
CA ASN A 19 10.98 -0.48 16.05
C ASN A 19 10.04 0.32 15.13
N HIS A 20 9.39 -0.39 14.21
CA HIS A 20 8.38 0.17 13.31
C HIS A 20 6.99 0.28 13.92
N SER A 21 6.81 -0.14 15.19
CA SER A 21 5.56 0.08 15.88
C SER A 21 5.34 1.59 15.97
N PHE A 22 4.21 2.08 15.48
CA PHE A 22 3.71 3.40 15.86
C PHE A 22 3.82 3.49 17.38
N LEU A 23 4.34 4.60 17.91
CA LEU A 23 4.30 4.85 19.34
C LEU A 23 2.85 4.60 19.77
N LYS A 24 2.59 3.49 20.47
CA LYS A 24 1.39 3.41 21.28
C LYS A 24 1.46 4.67 22.12
N PRO A 25 0.40 5.48 22.16
CA PRO A 25 0.40 6.64 23.03
C PRO A 25 0.82 6.14 24.41
N LEU A 26 1.86 6.77 24.98
CA LEU A 26 2.27 6.52 26.36
C LEU A 26 1.00 6.35 27.17
N SER A 27 0.84 5.19 27.81
CA SER A 27 -0.33 4.82 28.61
C SER A 27 -0.70 6.01 29.52
N GLY A 28 -1.67 6.80 29.07
CA GLY A 28 -1.86 8.18 29.54
C GLY A 28 -2.64 9.04 28.55
N THR A 29 -2.40 8.91 27.24
CA THR A 29 -3.32 9.42 26.22
C THR A 29 -4.20 8.28 25.74
N SER A 30 -5.25 8.03 26.53
CA SER A 30 -6.46 7.44 25.99
C SER A 30 -6.81 8.23 24.73
N HIS A 31 -6.68 7.63 23.55
CA HIS A 31 -7.64 7.93 22.48
C HIS A 31 -8.96 7.58 23.13
N LYS A 32 -9.58 8.59 23.75
CA LYS A 32 -10.93 8.46 24.24
C LYS A 32 -11.69 8.02 23.01
N LYS A 33 -12.16 6.77 23.04
CA LYS A 33 -13.31 6.36 22.23
C LYS A 33 -14.25 7.57 22.29
N PRO A 34 -14.61 8.20 21.16
CA PRO A 34 -15.48 9.36 21.21
C PRO A 34 -16.63 8.98 22.13
N PRO A 35 -16.95 9.82 23.14
CA PRO A 35 -18.06 9.50 24.02
C PRO A 35 -19.26 9.15 23.14
N PRO A 36 -20.04 8.10 23.48
CA PRO A 36 -21.29 7.84 22.76
C PRO A 36 -22.03 9.17 22.68
N PRO A 37 -22.57 9.58 21.52
CA PRO A 37 -23.00 10.95 21.28
C PRO A 37 -24.02 11.36 22.34
N SER A 38 -23.51 12.02 23.39
CA SER A 38 -24.31 12.62 24.42
C SER A 38 -24.51 14.04 23.95
N SER A 39 -25.71 14.30 23.40
CA SER A 39 -26.11 15.52 22.69
C SER A 39 -25.68 15.51 21.21
N GLU A 40 -26.64 15.79 20.34
CA GLU A 40 -26.49 15.93 18.90
C GLU A 40 -25.27 16.81 18.58
N THR A 41 -24.20 16.22 18.07
CA THR A 41 -23.07 16.99 17.57
C THR A 41 -23.54 17.69 16.30
N ILE A 42 -23.82 18.99 16.41
CA ILE A 42 -24.18 19.80 15.24
C ILE A 42 -22.93 19.92 14.37
N ILE A 43 -22.87 19.14 13.30
CA ILE A 43 -21.84 19.27 12.28
C ILE A 43 -22.24 20.46 11.41
N VAL A 44 -21.47 21.54 11.47
CA VAL A 44 -21.56 22.63 10.48
C VAL A 44 -20.49 22.33 9.43
N PRO A 45 -20.86 21.86 8.22
CA PRO A 45 -19.90 21.37 7.22
C PRO A 45 -18.86 22.41 6.79
N GLU A 46 -19.20 23.69 6.91
CA GLU A 46 -18.34 24.83 6.58
C GLU A 46 -17.23 25.08 7.64
N LEU A 47 -17.40 24.55 8.85
CA LEU A 47 -16.54 24.86 10.00
C LEU A 47 -15.91 23.61 10.65
N THR A 48 -16.44 22.41 10.36
CA THR A 48 -16.06 21.18 11.05
C THR A 48 -15.70 20.08 10.07
N SER A 49 -14.47 19.57 10.15
CA SER A 49 -14.06 18.37 9.43
C SER A 49 -14.73 17.13 10.02
N ILE A 50 -15.11 16.19 9.16
CA ILE A 50 -15.65 14.88 9.56
C ILE A 50 -14.57 13.91 10.07
N ASN A 51 -13.30 14.13 9.72
CA ASN A 51 -12.20 13.19 10.01
C ASN A 51 -12.03 12.82 11.49
N PRO A 52 -12.15 13.75 12.46
CA PRO A 52 -12.05 13.38 13.88
C PRO A 52 -13.16 12.44 14.36
N LEU A 53 -14.25 12.30 13.60
CA LEU A 53 -15.37 11.40 13.90
C LEU A 53 -15.25 10.05 13.21
N ILE A 54 -14.24 9.87 12.35
CA ILE A 54 -13.98 8.63 11.62
C ILE A 54 -12.86 7.87 12.33
N ASP A 55 -13.17 6.67 12.81
CA ASP A 55 -12.16 5.72 13.28
C ASP A 55 -11.59 4.95 12.07
N SER A 56 -10.35 5.26 11.69
CA SER A 56 -9.67 4.60 10.58
C SER A 56 -9.40 3.12 10.85
N ASP A 57 -9.32 2.71 12.11
CA ASP A 57 -9.04 1.32 12.49
C ASP A 57 -10.23 0.41 12.16
N CYS A 58 -11.43 0.98 11.94
CA CYS A 58 -12.58 0.24 11.41
C CYS A 58 -12.43 -0.20 9.94
N TYR A 59 -11.38 0.26 9.24
CA TYR A 59 -11.13 -0.03 7.83
C TYR A 59 -9.71 -0.62 7.67
N PRO A 60 -9.51 -1.90 8.02
CA PRO A 60 -8.20 -2.53 7.85
C PRO A 60 -7.95 -2.84 6.37
N CYS A 61 -6.69 -2.71 5.94
CA CYS A 61 -6.20 -3.16 4.64
C CYS A 61 -4.70 -3.54 4.74
N LYS A 62 -4.19 -4.29 3.77
CA LYS A 62 -2.82 -4.82 3.79
C LYS A 62 -1.87 -3.89 3.03
N TRP A 63 -1.34 -2.86 3.71
CA TRP A 63 -0.28 -2.06 3.11
C TRP A 63 1.07 -2.73 3.20
N GLY A 64 1.80 -2.69 2.09
CA GLY A 64 3.20 -3.01 2.03
C GLY A 64 4.04 -2.10 2.90
N THR A 65 4.75 -2.66 3.85
CA THR A 65 5.67 -1.93 4.72
C THR A 65 7.03 -1.77 4.04
N PHE A 66 7.78 -0.77 4.49
CA PHE A 66 9.19 -0.63 4.10
C PHE A 66 10.00 -1.90 4.44
N SER A 67 9.73 -2.53 5.59
CA SER A 67 10.43 -3.74 6.01
C SER A 67 10.17 -4.91 5.06
N GLU A 68 8.93 -5.12 4.62
CA GLU A 68 8.61 -6.13 3.60
C GLU A 68 9.31 -5.85 2.29
N CYS A 69 9.33 -4.58 1.84
CA CYS A 69 10.05 -4.18 0.65
C CYS A 69 11.56 -4.45 0.79
N TYR A 70 12.15 -4.05 1.90
CA TYR A 70 13.56 -4.31 2.18
C TYR A 70 13.88 -5.80 2.17
N LEU A 71 13.04 -6.65 2.78
CA LEU A 71 13.25 -8.09 2.80
C LEU A 71 13.13 -8.71 1.40
N LEU A 72 12.14 -8.29 0.59
CA LEU A 72 12.06 -8.74 -0.81
C LEU A 72 13.29 -8.37 -1.61
N VAL A 73 13.85 -7.17 -1.39
CA VAL A 73 15.07 -6.71 -2.05
C VAL A 73 16.30 -7.47 -1.54
N ALA A 74 16.44 -7.63 -0.23
CA ALA A 74 17.61 -8.24 0.39
C ALA A 74 17.71 -9.75 0.11
N ASP A 75 16.57 -10.43 0.04
CA ASP A 75 16.48 -11.87 -0.22
C ASP A 75 16.27 -12.19 -1.71
N ALA A 76 16.28 -11.17 -2.58
CA ALA A 76 16.06 -11.33 -4.02
C ALA A 76 17.14 -12.23 -4.65
N PRO A 77 16.77 -13.28 -5.40
CA PRO A 77 17.74 -14.05 -6.18
C PRO A 77 18.43 -13.17 -7.23
N LEU A 78 19.68 -13.52 -7.56
CA LEU A 78 20.40 -12.84 -8.63
C LEU A 78 19.62 -12.92 -9.94
N GLY A 79 19.49 -11.79 -10.62
CA GLY A 79 18.65 -11.68 -11.82
C GLY A 79 17.20 -11.34 -11.52
N THR A 80 16.86 -10.91 -10.29
CA THR A 80 15.53 -10.36 -10.02
C THR A 80 15.31 -9.06 -10.79
N GLU A 81 14.11 -8.90 -11.31
CA GLU A 81 13.62 -7.65 -11.90
C GLU A 81 12.42 -7.13 -11.12
N ALA A 82 12.22 -5.81 -11.13
CA ALA A 82 11.06 -5.19 -10.53
C ALA A 82 10.39 -4.19 -11.46
N ALA A 83 9.06 -4.11 -11.39
CA ALA A 83 8.26 -3.14 -12.11
C ALA A 83 7.35 -2.37 -11.15
N VAL A 84 7.01 -1.13 -11.51
CA VAL A 84 6.09 -0.30 -10.73
C VAL A 84 4.90 0.10 -11.59
N PHE A 85 3.72 -0.16 -11.09
CA PHE A 85 2.44 0.24 -11.65
C PHE A 85 1.78 1.24 -10.71
N ASN A 86 1.04 2.19 -11.27
CA ASN A 86 0.26 3.16 -10.52
C ASN A 86 -1.18 3.09 -11.02
N VAL A 87 -2.15 3.15 -10.11
CA VAL A 87 -3.57 3.18 -10.47
C VAL A 87 -3.95 4.62 -10.82
N ASP A 88 -4.61 4.79 -11.96
CA ASP A 88 -5.20 6.06 -12.34
C ASP A 88 -6.42 6.35 -11.47
N ALA A 89 -6.44 7.56 -10.88
CA ALA A 89 -7.61 8.08 -10.16
C ALA A 89 -8.20 7.19 -9.05
N ALA A 90 -7.36 6.55 -8.21
CA ALA A 90 -7.76 5.65 -7.09
C ALA A 90 -8.89 6.13 -6.15
N PHE A 91 -9.19 7.43 -6.14
CA PHE A 91 -10.15 8.09 -5.26
C PHE A 91 -11.27 8.86 -5.98
N SER A 92 -11.38 8.77 -7.31
CA SER A 92 -12.17 9.77 -8.08
C SER A 92 -13.18 9.17 -9.04
N LEU A 93 -14.44 9.60 -8.90
CA LEU A 93 -15.43 9.72 -9.98
C LEU A 93 -16.14 11.08 -9.82
N MET A 94 -15.84 12.06 -10.68
CA MET A 94 -16.27 13.46 -10.50
C MET A 94 -17.43 13.83 -11.46
N ILE A 95 -18.51 14.45 -10.93
CA ILE A 95 -19.67 15.00 -11.70
C ILE A 95 -20.12 16.36 -11.09
N ASP A 96 -20.12 17.39 -11.94
CA ASP A 96 -20.76 18.74 -11.93
C ASP A 96 -20.94 19.59 -10.64
N SER A 97 -19.88 20.35 -10.32
CA SER A 97 -19.73 21.82 -10.17
C SER A 97 -20.55 22.74 -9.22
N LEU A 98 -21.49 22.31 -8.37
CA LEU A 98 -22.05 23.23 -7.33
C LEU A 98 -22.20 22.65 -5.92
N VAL A 99 -22.57 21.37 -5.80
CA VAL A 99 -22.47 20.57 -4.57
C VAL A 99 -22.15 19.16 -5.05
N HIS A 100 -20.98 18.65 -4.69
CA HIS A 100 -20.54 17.33 -5.13
C HIS A 100 -20.88 16.29 -4.06
N LEU A 101 -21.93 15.50 -4.32
CA LEU A 101 -22.10 14.22 -3.64
C LEU A 101 -21.21 13.22 -4.37
N ASP A 102 -20.00 13.03 -3.83
CA ASP A 102 -19.06 12.07 -4.37
C ASP A 102 -19.63 10.64 -4.19
N GLN A 103 -19.81 9.92 -5.29
CA GLN A 103 -20.20 8.51 -5.26
C GLN A 103 -18.97 7.61 -5.06
N ALA A 104 -17.77 8.19 -5.07
CA ALA A 104 -16.50 7.54 -4.85
C ALA A 104 -15.83 8.01 -3.52
N LEU A 105 -14.60 7.54 -3.31
CA LEU A 105 -13.83 7.79 -2.10
C LEU A 105 -13.17 9.17 -2.11
N ASN A 106 -13.82 10.16 -1.51
CA ASN A 106 -13.28 11.53 -1.42
C ASN A 106 -11.81 11.58 -0.94
N PHE A 107 -11.00 12.39 -1.64
CA PHE A 107 -9.67 12.75 -1.17
C PHE A 107 -9.74 13.47 0.20
N GLY A 108 -8.81 13.13 1.09
CA GLY A 108 -8.69 13.78 2.40
C GLY A 108 -9.63 13.24 3.47
N VAL A 109 -10.56 12.33 3.15
CA VAL A 109 -11.35 11.62 4.17
C VAL A 109 -10.52 10.51 4.80
N ALA A 110 -10.53 10.43 6.13
CA ALA A 110 -9.65 9.55 6.91
C ALA A 110 -9.82 8.06 6.56
N SER A 111 -11.03 7.62 6.19
CA SER A 111 -11.30 6.23 5.80
C SER A 111 -10.99 5.92 4.34
N SER A 112 -10.91 6.92 3.46
CA SER A 112 -10.76 6.70 2.01
C SER A 112 -9.54 5.85 1.63
N PRO A 113 -8.32 6.11 2.14
CA PRO A 113 -7.16 5.27 1.81
C PRO A 113 -7.40 3.82 2.15
N SER A 114 -7.95 3.54 3.33
CA SER A 114 -8.19 2.19 3.80
C SER A 114 -9.28 1.45 3.03
N ILE A 115 -10.38 2.12 2.70
CA ILE A 115 -11.46 1.51 1.89
C ILE A 115 -10.93 1.19 0.49
N TRP A 116 -10.18 2.11 -0.12
CA TRP A 116 -9.46 1.84 -1.37
C TRP A 116 -8.49 0.65 -1.21
N GLY A 117 -7.76 0.62 -0.10
CA GLY A 117 -6.79 -0.42 0.21
C GLY A 117 -7.38 -1.83 0.24
N GLN A 118 -8.64 -1.99 0.61
CA GLN A 118 -9.35 -3.28 0.55
C GLN A 118 -9.62 -3.72 -0.89
N VAL A 119 -9.99 -2.80 -1.78
CA VAL A 119 -10.13 -3.10 -3.21
C VAL A 119 -8.77 -3.50 -3.80
N ALA A 120 -7.72 -2.75 -3.43
CA ALA A 120 -6.36 -3.05 -3.82
C ALA A 120 -5.85 -4.39 -3.24
N ASP A 121 -6.32 -4.80 -2.05
CA ASP A 121 -5.99 -6.11 -1.44
C ASP A 121 -6.53 -7.25 -2.31
N VAL A 122 -7.77 -7.12 -2.79
CA VAL A 122 -8.39 -8.11 -3.69
C VAL A 122 -7.61 -8.23 -4.98
N MET A 123 -7.19 -7.11 -5.58
CA MET A 123 -6.37 -7.16 -6.79
C MET A 123 -5.01 -7.83 -6.55
N ALA A 124 -4.35 -7.53 -5.43
CA ALA A 124 -3.12 -8.21 -5.04
C ALA A 124 -3.33 -9.73 -4.93
N ASP A 125 -4.39 -10.16 -4.24
CA ASP A 125 -4.72 -11.58 -4.07
C ASP A 125 -5.02 -12.25 -5.42
N ILE A 126 -5.69 -11.56 -6.36
CA ILE A 126 -5.93 -12.06 -7.72
C ILE A 126 -4.62 -12.27 -8.47
N TYR A 127 -3.70 -11.30 -8.46
CA TYR A 127 -2.40 -11.43 -9.12
C TYR A 127 -1.62 -12.63 -8.59
N LEU A 128 -1.55 -12.79 -7.27
CA LEU A 128 -0.89 -13.92 -6.63
C LEU A 128 -1.51 -15.26 -7.06
N GLN A 129 -2.85 -15.33 -7.16
CA GLN A 129 -3.54 -16.54 -7.64
C GLN A 129 -3.28 -16.85 -9.12
N HIS A 130 -2.96 -15.83 -9.94
CA HIS A 130 -2.60 -16.00 -11.35
C HIS A 130 -1.10 -16.26 -11.59
N GLY A 131 -0.32 -16.47 -10.52
CA GLY A 131 1.08 -16.88 -10.63
C GLY A 131 2.09 -15.72 -10.56
N VAL A 132 1.65 -14.50 -10.23
CA VAL A 132 2.59 -13.45 -9.81
C VAL A 132 3.29 -13.91 -8.53
N GLN A 133 4.62 -13.90 -8.53
CA GLN A 133 5.41 -14.51 -7.46
C GLN A 133 5.46 -13.65 -6.20
N ALA A 134 5.65 -12.35 -6.37
CA ALA A 134 5.72 -11.40 -5.27
C ALA A 134 5.29 -10.01 -5.74
N LEU A 135 4.50 -9.35 -4.90
CA LEU A 135 4.12 -7.97 -5.11
C LEU A 135 3.91 -7.27 -3.77
N ILE A 136 4.18 -5.96 -3.75
CA ILE A 136 3.91 -5.07 -2.63
C ILE A 136 3.04 -3.94 -3.14
N LYS A 137 2.07 -3.51 -2.35
CA LYS A 137 1.27 -2.32 -2.67
C LYS A 137 1.34 -1.24 -1.59
N TRP A 138 1.29 0.00 -2.01
CA TRP A 138 1.15 1.16 -1.14
C TRP A 138 0.21 2.16 -1.78
N VAL A 139 -0.97 2.33 -1.19
CA VAL A 139 -2.06 3.17 -1.74
C VAL A 139 -2.37 2.80 -3.20
N ASP A 140 -1.99 3.64 -4.15
CA ASP A 140 -2.21 3.52 -5.59
C ASP A 140 -1.00 2.90 -6.32
N ASN A 141 0.12 2.67 -5.64
CA ASN A 141 1.31 2.04 -6.20
C ASN A 141 1.34 0.53 -5.96
N PHE A 142 1.71 -0.20 -6.99
CA PHE A 142 2.02 -1.63 -6.94
C PHE A 142 3.43 -1.86 -7.46
N MET A 143 4.23 -2.59 -6.70
CA MET A 143 5.56 -3.01 -7.06
C MET A 143 5.55 -4.53 -7.23
N PHE A 144 5.86 -4.98 -8.42
CA PHE A 144 5.92 -6.40 -8.75
C PHE A 144 7.37 -6.83 -8.79
N PHE A 145 7.69 -7.94 -8.14
CA PHE A 145 9.01 -8.55 -8.13
C PHE A 145 8.98 -9.82 -8.94
N TRP A 146 9.99 -9.97 -9.80
CA TRP A 146 10.06 -11.04 -10.75
C TRP A 146 11.32 -11.86 -10.53
N PHE A 147 11.13 -13.10 -10.09
CA PHE A 147 12.22 -13.98 -9.77
C PHE A 147 12.51 -14.89 -10.97
N PRO A 148 13.79 -15.01 -11.38
CA PRO A 148 14.16 -15.84 -12.51
C PRO A 148 13.87 -17.31 -12.21
N SER A 149 13.32 -18.00 -13.20
CA SER A 149 13.07 -19.46 -13.14
C SER A 149 14.36 -20.24 -13.35
N HIS A 150 15.21 -19.77 -14.25
CA HIS A 150 16.52 -20.35 -14.53
C HIS A 150 17.42 -19.33 -15.24
N SER A 151 18.72 -19.63 -15.26
CA SER A 151 19.72 -18.84 -15.98
C SER A 151 20.33 -19.68 -17.11
N VAL A 152 20.36 -19.12 -18.32
CA VAL A 152 20.98 -19.73 -19.51
C VAL A 152 22.03 -18.77 -20.02
N ASN A 153 23.31 -19.18 -19.98
CA ASN A 153 24.45 -18.40 -20.49
C ASN A 153 24.50 -16.95 -19.95
N GLY A 154 24.14 -16.74 -18.69
CA GLY A 154 24.13 -15.41 -18.05
C GLY A 154 22.91 -14.55 -18.38
N THR A 155 21.94 -15.07 -19.15
CA THR A 155 20.62 -14.47 -19.31
C THR A 155 19.63 -15.14 -18.36
N TYR A 156 18.72 -14.36 -17.81
CA TYR A 156 17.68 -14.85 -16.91
C TYR A 156 16.38 -15.04 -17.67
N GLU A 157 15.72 -16.18 -17.43
CA GLU A 157 14.37 -16.46 -17.93
C GLU A 157 13.38 -16.42 -16.78
N TYR A 158 12.16 -16.02 -17.09
CA TYR A 158 11.14 -15.73 -16.09
C TYR A 158 9.80 -16.37 -16.44
N PRO A 159 8.93 -16.64 -15.45
CA PRO A 159 7.75 -17.49 -15.65
C PRO A 159 6.56 -16.82 -16.36
N TYR A 160 6.54 -15.49 -16.52
CA TYR A 160 5.45 -14.75 -17.17
C TYR A 160 5.98 -13.57 -18.00
N ASN A 161 5.24 -12.47 -18.14
CA ASN A 161 5.77 -11.17 -18.58
C ASN A 161 4.80 -10.06 -18.12
N ALA A 162 5.10 -8.80 -18.42
CA ALA A 162 4.21 -7.69 -18.06
C ALA A 162 2.80 -7.84 -18.66
N ASP A 163 2.62 -8.55 -19.78
CA ASP A 163 1.32 -8.75 -20.43
C ASP A 163 0.36 -9.54 -19.55
N LEU A 164 0.85 -10.40 -18.64
CA LEU A 164 0.00 -11.06 -17.64
C LEU A 164 -0.68 -10.02 -16.74
N ILE A 165 0.08 -9.04 -16.26
CA ILE A 165 -0.42 -7.99 -15.34
C ILE A 165 -1.40 -7.08 -16.08
N TRP A 166 -1.03 -6.65 -17.29
CA TRP A 166 -1.90 -5.84 -18.14
C TRP A 166 -3.18 -6.58 -18.54
N GLY A 167 -3.09 -7.86 -18.89
CA GLY A 167 -4.23 -8.67 -19.32
C GLY A 167 -5.23 -8.94 -18.20
N ILE A 168 -4.77 -9.24 -16.99
CA ILE A 168 -5.66 -9.37 -15.82
C ILE A 168 -6.35 -8.04 -15.52
N ALA A 169 -5.61 -6.93 -15.59
CA ALA A 169 -6.17 -5.60 -15.35
C ALA A 169 -7.26 -5.24 -16.37
N ASP A 170 -7.00 -5.47 -17.66
CA ASP A 170 -7.95 -5.23 -18.75
C ASP A 170 -9.25 -6.03 -18.56
N GLN A 171 -9.14 -7.31 -18.21
CA GLN A 171 -10.30 -8.17 -17.94
C GLN A 171 -11.18 -7.69 -16.78
N LEU A 172 -10.56 -7.07 -15.77
CA LEU A 172 -11.24 -6.59 -14.56
C LEU A 172 -11.65 -5.11 -14.65
N GLY A 173 -11.30 -4.41 -15.73
CA GLY A 173 -11.47 -2.96 -15.83
C GLY A 173 -10.60 -2.20 -14.81
N TRP A 174 -9.48 -2.77 -14.40
CA TRP A 174 -8.58 -2.16 -13.43
C TRP A 174 -7.77 -1.03 -14.08
N PRO A 175 -7.86 0.21 -13.57
CA PRO A 175 -7.37 1.38 -14.30
C PRO A 175 -5.91 1.65 -13.99
N TRP A 176 -4.97 0.88 -14.53
CA TRP A 176 -3.56 1.28 -14.49
C TRP A 176 -3.32 2.58 -15.25
N ALA A 177 -2.43 3.43 -14.75
CA ALA A 177 -1.95 4.65 -15.41
C ALA A 177 -0.71 4.33 -16.28
N PRO A 178 -0.85 4.16 -17.61
CA PRO A 178 0.24 3.65 -18.45
C PRO A 178 1.45 4.58 -18.49
N ASP A 179 1.24 5.90 -18.43
CA ASP A 179 2.31 6.90 -18.44
C ASP A 179 3.18 6.88 -17.19
N LYS A 180 2.67 6.28 -16.10
CA LYS A 180 3.39 6.14 -14.82
C LYS A 180 4.05 4.78 -14.65
N PHE A 181 3.84 3.85 -15.59
CA PHE A 181 4.44 2.52 -15.54
C PHE A 181 5.97 2.60 -15.62
N LYS A 182 6.64 1.84 -14.75
CA LYS A 182 8.07 1.55 -14.84
C LYS A 182 8.24 0.07 -15.15
N PRO A 183 8.84 -0.29 -16.30
CA PRO A 183 8.94 -1.67 -16.73
C PRO A 183 9.86 -2.49 -15.83
N PHE A 184 9.74 -3.81 -15.96
CA PHE A 184 10.69 -4.73 -15.34
C PHE A 184 12.10 -4.40 -15.80
N THR A 185 12.96 -4.13 -14.82
CA THR A 185 14.37 -3.84 -15.00
C THR A 185 15.15 -4.45 -13.84
N GLY A 186 16.42 -4.76 -14.08
CA GLY A 186 17.30 -5.37 -13.09
C GLY A 186 17.27 -4.62 -11.77
N SER A 187 16.97 -5.36 -10.71
CA SER A 187 16.87 -4.80 -9.36
C SER A 187 18.14 -5.15 -8.57
N PHE A 188 18.98 -4.12 -8.37
CA PHE A 188 20.15 -4.04 -7.48
C PHE A 188 21.37 -4.92 -7.83
#